data_AF-A0A9E5EBG9-F1
#
_entry.id   AF-A0A9E5EBG9-F1
#
_cell.length_a   1.000
_cell.length_b   1.000
_cell.length_c   1.000
_cell.angle_alpha   90.00
_cell.angle_beta   90.00
_cell.angle_gamma   90.00
#
_symmetry.space_group_name_H-M   'P 1'
#
loop_
_entity.id
_entity.type
_entity.pdbx_description
1 polymer ?
#
loop_
_entity_poly.entity_id
_entity_poly.type
_entity_poly.pdbx_seq_one_letter_code
_entity_poly.pdbx_strand_id
1 'polypeptide(L)'
;PKNVMPGTGACSVDDAVMMTRAAVNAGCAGVLMLPPFYYKDVSDDGLFAFYAEVIEKVADAMLKIYVYNIPPVTKIGLNLPLLERLVKVYPNTVIGMKDSSGDWPYTESVIKALAGSGFRVYAGSEVFLLRTLKAGGVGCISATANVNPKAIAQLAKRWQEPDADALQESLSAVRAIFAQFPMIPGMKAAVAHYSGDSDWLRVRPPLQSLTAEQQAKLVGDLGKINFQMEGL
;
A
#
# COMPACT_ATOMS: atom_id res chain seq x y z
N PRO A 1 16.56 -4.93 7.93
CA PRO A 1 15.86 -3.77 7.34
C PRO A 1 16.02 -3.57 5.82
N LYS A 2 16.97 -4.25 5.13
CA LYS A 2 17.21 -4.06 3.69
C LYS A 2 16.01 -4.34 2.75
N ASN A 3 14.97 -5.00 3.25
CA ASN A 3 13.70 -5.26 2.55
C ASN A 3 12.49 -4.59 3.24
N VAL A 4 12.73 -3.64 4.15
CA VAL A 4 11.69 -2.95 4.91
C VAL A 4 11.51 -1.54 4.37
N MET A 5 10.26 -1.12 4.25
CA MET A 5 9.85 0.20 3.80
C MET A 5 8.86 0.79 4.82
N PRO A 6 9.33 1.52 5.85
CA PRO A 6 8.45 2.13 6.84
C PRO A 6 7.66 3.30 6.21
N GLY A 7 6.47 3.54 6.76
CA GLY A 7 5.69 4.73 6.44
C GLY A 7 6.24 5.94 7.19
N THR A 8 6.61 7.01 6.48
CA THR A 8 7.20 8.22 7.09
C THR A 8 6.50 9.51 6.69
N GLY A 9 5.38 9.42 5.96
CA GLY A 9 4.54 10.60 5.67
C GLY A 9 3.92 11.16 6.95
N ALA A 10 3.91 12.49 7.06
CA ALA A 10 3.30 13.24 8.15
C ALA A 10 2.70 14.55 7.64
N CYS A 11 1.85 15.19 8.45
CA CYS A 11 1.31 16.52 8.13
C CYS A 11 2.33 17.64 8.34
N SER A 12 3.32 17.41 9.21
CA SER A 12 4.46 18.31 9.45
C SER A 12 5.65 17.87 8.61
N VAL A 13 6.34 18.84 7.98
CA VAL A 13 7.61 18.58 7.29
C VAL A 13 8.64 18.03 8.27
N ASP A 14 8.76 18.61 9.45
CA ASP A 14 9.81 18.24 10.41
C ASP A 14 9.63 16.83 10.95
N ASP A 15 8.38 16.39 11.19
CA ASP A 15 8.08 15.01 11.58
C ASP A 15 8.39 14.03 10.45
N ALA A 16 8.01 14.38 9.21
CA ALA A 16 8.31 13.57 8.04
C ALA A 16 9.83 13.42 7.84
N VAL A 17 10.59 14.51 8.00
CA VAL A 17 12.06 14.51 7.94
C VAL A 17 12.65 13.66 9.06
N MET A 18 12.18 13.81 10.31
CA MET A 18 12.65 13.05 11.46
C MET A 18 12.48 11.54 11.22
N MET A 19 11.28 11.10 10.87
CA MET A 19 10.99 9.68 10.62
C MET A 19 11.75 9.15 9.40
N THR A 20 11.87 9.97 8.35
CA THR A 20 12.58 9.59 7.12
C THR A 20 14.08 9.44 7.38
N ARG A 21 14.73 10.35 8.12
CA ARG A 21 16.12 10.20 8.55
C ARG A 21 16.33 8.95 9.39
N ALA A 22 15.42 8.66 10.33
CA ALA A 22 15.49 7.44 11.14
C ALA A 22 15.45 6.17 10.26
N ALA A 23 14.57 6.13 9.25
CA ALA A 23 14.49 5.02 8.31
C ALA A 23 15.76 4.87 7.44
N VAL A 24 16.30 5.97 6.93
CA VAL A 24 17.55 6.00 6.15
C VAL A 24 18.73 5.53 7.00
N ASN A 25 18.90 6.06 8.21
CA ASN A 25 19.97 5.69 9.14
C ASN A 25 19.90 4.22 9.56
N ALA A 26 18.69 3.64 9.63
CA ALA A 26 18.48 2.22 9.89
C ALA A 26 18.80 1.31 8.70
N GLY A 27 19.13 1.88 7.52
CA GLY A 27 19.40 1.14 6.30
C GLY A 27 18.16 0.46 5.70
N CYS A 28 16.99 1.10 5.84
CA CYS A 28 15.76 0.66 5.17
C CYS A 28 15.88 0.77 3.64
N ALA A 29 15.11 -0.03 2.91
CA ALA A 29 15.12 -0.08 1.45
C ALA A 29 14.58 1.21 0.79
N GLY A 30 13.82 1.98 1.56
CA GLY A 30 13.13 3.19 1.18
C GLY A 30 12.03 3.50 2.19
N VAL A 31 11.20 4.49 1.89
CA VAL A 31 10.06 4.90 2.71
C VAL A 31 8.79 4.99 1.88
N LEU A 32 7.65 4.74 2.51
CA LEU A 32 6.33 4.96 1.92
C LEU A 32 5.77 6.28 2.46
N MET A 33 5.65 7.30 1.61
CA MET A 33 5.36 8.66 2.04
C MET A 33 3.99 9.12 1.57
N LEU A 34 3.07 9.32 2.53
CA LEU A 34 1.80 10.00 2.30
C LEU A 34 2.01 11.49 2.03
N PRO A 35 1.12 12.14 1.25
CA PRO A 35 1.05 13.60 1.23
C PRO A 35 0.63 14.13 2.62
N PRO A 36 0.94 15.40 2.95
CA PRO A 36 0.45 16.02 4.17
C PRO A 36 -1.07 16.17 4.06
N PHE A 37 -1.81 15.55 4.99
CA PHE A 37 -3.24 15.29 4.80
C PHE A 37 -4.15 16.02 5.78
N TYR A 38 -3.65 16.97 6.57
CA TYR A 38 -4.51 17.72 7.51
C TYR A 38 -5.39 18.74 6.76
N TYR A 39 -4.76 19.71 6.10
CA TYR A 39 -5.44 20.65 5.22
C TYR A 39 -5.79 19.98 3.89
N LYS A 40 -6.97 20.33 3.37
CA LYS A 40 -7.48 19.85 2.10
C LYS A 40 -7.33 20.96 1.06
N ASP A 41 -7.53 20.63 -0.22
CA ASP A 41 -7.48 21.58 -1.34
C ASP A 41 -6.12 22.28 -1.52
N VAL A 42 -5.04 21.59 -1.15
CA VAL A 42 -3.67 22.03 -1.43
C VAL A 42 -3.35 21.88 -2.93
N SER A 43 -2.58 22.82 -3.48
CA SER A 43 -2.16 22.76 -4.88
C SER A 43 -1.05 21.73 -5.12
N ASP A 44 -0.88 21.30 -6.36
CA ASP A 44 0.25 20.45 -6.75
C ASP A 44 1.60 21.12 -6.49
N ASP A 45 1.68 22.45 -6.63
CA ASP A 45 2.88 23.21 -6.28
C ASP A 45 3.20 23.11 -4.78
N GLY A 46 2.17 23.17 -3.93
CA GLY A 46 2.33 22.97 -2.49
C GLY A 46 2.73 21.54 -2.14
N LEU A 47 2.13 20.54 -2.78
CA LEU A 47 2.51 19.13 -2.61
C LEU A 47 3.95 18.89 -3.08
N PHE A 48 4.33 19.43 -4.23
CA PHE A 48 5.70 19.36 -4.74
C PHE A 48 6.67 19.99 -3.74
N ALA A 49 6.38 21.20 -3.25
CA ALA A 49 7.22 21.89 -2.27
C ALA A 49 7.38 21.08 -0.98
N PHE A 50 6.33 20.42 -0.49
CA PHE A 50 6.42 19.52 0.66
C PHE A 50 7.40 18.37 0.41
N TYR A 51 7.25 17.63 -0.70
CA TYR A 51 8.15 16.51 -0.99
C TYR A 51 9.59 16.98 -1.22
N ALA A 52 9.77 18.08 -1.94
CA ALA A 52 11.07 18.72 -2.17
C ALA A 52 11.75 19.09 -0.86
N GLU A 53 11.04 19.78 0.04
CA GLU A 53 11.59 20.20 1.33
C GLU A 53 11.97 19.00 2.21
N VAL A 54 11.17 17.93 2.23
CA VAL A 54 11.53 16.70 2.95
C VAL A 54 12.79 16.07 2.36
N ILE A 55 12.87 15.93 1.03
CA ILE A 55 14.04 15.36 0.33
C ILE A 55 15.29 16.17 0.63
N GLU A 56 15.21 17.50 0.50
CA GLU A 56 16.33 18.43 0.67
C GLU A 56 16.77 18.53 2.13
N LYS A 57 15.85 18.48 3.09
CA LYS A 57 16.21 18.43 4.52
C LYS A 57 16.83 17.09 4.89
N VAL A 58 16.34 15.96 4.38
CA VAL A 58 16.97 14.65 4.65
C VAL A 58 18.37 14.59 4.06
N ALA A 59 18.57 15.12 2.85
CA ALA A 59 19.87 15.32 2.19
C ALA A 59 20.75 14.05 2.13
N ASP A 60 20.16 12.88 1.86
CA ASP A 60 20.88 11.60 1.81
C ASP A 60 20.65 10.87 0.49
N ALA A 61 21.73 10.44 -0.18
CA ALA A 61 21.67 9.74 -1.46
C ALA A 61 21.03 8.34 -1.38
N MET A 62 21.02 7.75 -0.18
CA MET A 62 20.36 6.47 0.10
C MET A 62 18.84 6.62 0.23
N LEU A 63 18.32 7.84 0.38
CA LEU A 63 16.89 8.06 0.45
C LEU A 63 16.20 7.58 -0.83
N LYS A 64 15.22 6.69 -0.65
CA LYS A 64 14.32 6.20 -1.69
C LYS A 64 12.88 6.38 -1.20
N ILE A 65 12.08 7.11 -1.95
CA ILE A 65 10.69 7.44 -1.65
C ILE A 65 9.79 6.70 -2.63
N TYR A 66 8.79 6.03 -2.06
CA TYR A 66 7.59 5.62 -2.76
C TYR A 66 6.46 6.52 -2.30
N VAL A 67 5.91 7.33 -3.19
CA VAL A 67 4.78 8.20 -2.84
C VAL A 67 3.52 7.36 -2.64
N TYR A 68 2.69 7.74 -1.69
CA TYR A 68 1.49 6.98 -1.35
C TYR A 68 0.23 7.77 -1.71
N ASN A 69 -0.39 7.38 -2.82
CA ASN A 69 -1.69 7.90 -3.25
C ASN A 69 -2.82 7.08 -2.57
N ILE A 70 -3.58 7.69 -1.65
CA ILE A 70 -4.78 7.08 -1.05
C ILE A 70 -5.89 8.13 -0.80
N PRO A 71 -6.44 8.74 -1.87
CA PRO A 71 -7.50 9.75 -1.77
C PRO A 71 -8.69 9.36 -0.88
N PRO A 72 -9.16 8.10 -0.83
CA PRO A 72 -10.25 7.73 0.07
C PRO A 72 -9.99 8.09 1.54
N VAL A 73 -8.72 8.07 1.97
CA VAL A 73 -8.28 8.39 3.34
C VAL A 73 -7.74 9.82 3.46
N THR A 74 -6.79 10.21 2.61
CA THR A 74 -6.15 11.54 2.71
C THR A 74 -7.05 12.67 2.22
N LYS A 75 -8.02 12.36 1.35
CA LYS A 75 -8.77 13.31 0.52
C LYS A 75 -7.87 14.16 -0.38
N ILE A 76 -6.64 13.68 -0.65
CA ILE A 76 -5.65 14.31 -1.53
C ILE A 76 -5.23 13.29 -2.57
N GLY A 77 -5.35 13.65 -3.84
CA GLY A 77 -4.84 12.89 -4.96
C GLY A 77 -3.47 13.37 -5.40
N LEU A 78 -2.61 12.44 -5.76
CA LEU A 78 -1.33 12.74 -6.41
C LEU A 78 -1.52 12.63 -7.92
N ASN A 79 -1.81 13.74 -8.60
CA ASN A 79 -2.08 13.68 -10.03
C ASN A 79 -0.82 13.41 -10.86
N LEU A 80 -1.01 13.03 -12.12
CA LEU A 80 0.09 12.64 -13.01
C LEU A 80 1.11 13.78 -13.23
N PRO A 81 0.73 15.04 -13.50
CA PRO A 81 1.69 16.14 -13.65
C PRO A 81 2.60 16.34 -12.43
N LEU A 82 2.07 16.21 -11.21
CA LEU A 82 2.86 16.26 -9.99
C LEU A 82 3.89 15.11 -9.94
N LEU A 83 3.46 13.88 -10.27
CA LEU A 83 4.35 12.72 -10.28
C LEU A 83 5.46 12.85 -11.31
N GLU A 84 5.14 13.27 -12.54
CA GLU A 84 6.12 13.53 -13.60
C GLU A 84 7.15 14.57 -13.17
N ARG A 85 6.69 15.65 -12.51
CA ARG A 85 7.59 16.69 -11.99
C ARG A 85 8.51 16.15 -10.90
N LEU A 86 7.98 15.39 -9.94
CA LEU A 86 8.78 14.78 -8.87
C LEU A 86 9.85 13.82 -9.42
N VAL A 87 9.46 12.95 -10.36
CA VAL A 87 10.39 11.99 -11.00
C VAL A 87 11.44 12.72 -11.85
N LYS A 88 11.06 13.79 -12.54
CA LYS A 88 12.00 14.59 -13.34
C LYS A 88 13.05 15.29 -12.47
N VAL A 89 12.63 15.88 -11.34
CA VAL A 89 13.52 16.66 -10.46
C VAL A 89 14.34 15.76 -9.54
N TYR A 90 13.77 14.66 -9.06
CA TYR A 90 14.39 13.75 -8.10
C TYR A 90 14.41 12.29 -8.58
N PRO A 91 14.96 11.97 -9.77
CA PRO A 91 14.83 10.66 -10.41
C PRO A 91 15.44 9.52 -9.61
N ASN A 92 16.48 9.81 -8.82
CA ASN A 92 17.15 8.81 -7.98
C ASN A 92 16.51 8.66 -6.60
N THR A 93 15.61 9.56 -6.21
CA THR A 93 15.02 9.62 -4.86
C THR A 93 13.56 9.25 -4.88
N VAL A 94 12.75 9.79 -5.80
CA VAL A 94 11.32 9.45 -5.94
C VAL A 94 11.20 8.33 -6.99
N ILE A 95 11.17 7.08 -6.54
CA ILE A 95 11.41 5.91 -7.39
C ILE A 95 10.19 5.01 -7.59
N GLY A 96 9.07 5.35 -6.97
CA GLY A 96 7.86 4.59 -7.15
C GLY A 96 6.65 5.17 -6.44
N MET A 97 5.55 4.44 -6.55
CA MET A 97 4.27 4.79 -5.96
C MET A 97 3.56 3.54 -5.45
N LYS A 98 2.85 3.71 -4.33
CA LYS A 98 1.73 2.84 -3.97
C LYS A 98 0.43 3.56 -4.28
N ASP A 99 -0.43 2.96 -5.09
CA ASP A 99 -1.73 3.52 -5.43
C ASP A 99 -2.88 2.75 -4.78
N SER A 100 -3.49 3.34 -3.75
CA SER A 100 -4.71 2.88 -3.10
C SER A 100 -5.92 3.76 -3.46
N SER A 101 -5.92 4.44 -4.61
CA SER A 101 -7.09 5.21 -5.08
C SER A 101 -8.31 4.34 -5.32
N GLY A 102 -8.11 3.12 -5.84
CA GLY A 102 -9.18 2.28 -6.36
C GLY A 102 -9.61 2.64 -7.79
N ASP A 103 -8.93 3.61 -8.42
CA ASP A 103 -9.20 4.09 -9.77
C ASP A 103 -8.21 3.44 -10.75
N TRP A 104 -8.65 2.41 -11.45
CA TRP A 104 -7.80 1.72 -12.43
C TRP A 104 -7.35 2.61 -13.59
N PRO A 105 -8.24 3.35 -14.29
CA PRO A 105 -7.80 4.30 -15.32
C PRO A 105 -6.67 5.21 -14.86
N TYR A 106 -6.75 5.72 -13.63
CA TYR A 106 -5.65 6.48 -13.03
C TYR A 106 -4.38 5.63 -12.85
N THR A 107 -4.45 4.48 -12.18
CA THR A 107 -3.28 3.59 -11.98
C THR A 107 -2.58 3.27 -13.30
N GLU A 108 -3.35 2.90 -14.33
CA GLU A 108 -2.85 2.56 -15.65
C GLU A 108 -2.21 3.76 -16.36
N SER A 109 -2.79 4.96 -16.21
CA SER A 109 -2.22 6.18 -16.79
C SER A 109 -0.82 6.48 -16.23
N VAL A 110 -0.62 6.30 -14.92
CA VAL A 110 0.66 6.52 -14.27
C VAL A 110 1.71 5.49 -14.69
N ILE A 111 1.32 4.21 -14.79
CA ILE A 111 2.21 3.16 -15.29
C ILE A 111 2.70 3.49 -16.69
N LYS A 112 1.79 3.85 -17.60
CA LYS A 112 2.14 4.15 -19.00
C LYS A 112 3.01 5.38 -19.14
N ALA A 113 2.64 6.47 -18.45
CA ALA A 113 3.36 7.73 -18.55
C ALA A 113 4.79 7.65 -18.00
N LEU A 114 5.02 6.82 -16.96
CA LEU A 114 6.32 6.75 -16.27
C LEU A 114 7.14 5.49 -16.61
N ALA A 115 6.69 4.61 -17.52
CA ALA A 115 7.35 3.34 -17.85
C ALA A 115 8.84 3.48 -18.21
N GLY A 116 9.23 4.56 -18.90
CA GLY A 116 10.61 4.81 -19.32
C GLY A 116 11.53 5.40 -18.24
N SER A 117 11.00 5.77 -17.07
CA SER A 117 11.76 6.45 -16.02
C SER A 117 12.36 5.52 -14.96
N GLY A 118 12.00 4.23 -14.99
CA GLY A 118 12.32 3.28 -13.91
C GLY A 118 11.43 3.43 -12.67
N PHE A 119 10.41 4.30 -12.72
CA PHE A 119 9.44 4.50 -11.65
C PHE A 119 8.54 3.26 -11.45
N ARG A 120 8.46 2.79 -10.21
CA ARG A 120 7.79 1.53 -9.86
C ARG A 120 6.40 1.75 -9.27
N VAL A 121 5.37 1.33 -9.99
CA VAL A 121 3.98 1.44 -9.52
C VAL A 121 3.52 0.12 -8.90
N TYR A 122 3.05 0.19 -7.64
CA TYR A 122 2.41 -0.89 -6.91
C TYR A 122 0.93 -0.57 -6.70
N ALA A 123 0.04 -1.52 -6.99
CA ALA A 123 -1.34 -1.41 -6.55
C ALA A 123 -1.43 -1.50 -5.02
N GLY A 124 -2.35 -0.76 -4.43
CA GLY A 124 -2.64 -0.78 -2.99
C GLY A 124 -3.67 -1.83 -2.57
N SER A 125 -4.23 -2.56 -3.54
CA SER A 125 -5.14 -3.68 -3.38
C SER A 125 -4.80 -4.75 -4.42
N GLU A 126 -4.75 -6.00 -3.98
CA GLU A 126 -4.45 -7.16 -4.81
C GLU A 126 -5.56 -7.48 -5.82
N VAL A 127 -6.74 -6.86 -5.68
CA VAL A 127 -7.80 -6.90 -6.71
C VAL A 127 -7.30 -6.37 -8.06
N PHE A 128 -6.33 -5.46 -8.04
CA PHE A 128 -5.70 -4.93 -9.25
C PHE A 128 -4.37 -5.61 -9.61
N LEU A 129 -3.89 -6.61 -8.84
CA LEU A 129 -2.53 -7.15 -8.99
C LEU A 129 -2.24 -7.62 -10.41
N LEU A 130 -3.08 -8.49 -10.97
CA LEU A 130 -2.89 -9.03 -12.32
C LEU A 130 -2.94 -7.93 -13.37
N ARG A 131 -3.88 -6.99 -13.25
CA ARG A 131 -3.99 -5.86 -14.18
C ARG A 131 -2.74 -4.97 -14.11
N THR A 132 -2.27 -4.66 -12.91
CA THR A 132 -1.05 -3.88 -12.68
C THR A 132 0.15 -4.55 -13.31
N LEU A 133 0.34 -5.86 -13.12
CA LEU A 133 1.44 -6.61 -13.74
C LEU A 133 1.32 -6.62 -15.27
N LYS A 134 0.13 -6.92 -15.82
CA LYS A 134 -0.15 -6.89 -17.26
C LYS A 134 0.13 -5.49 -17.88
N ALA A 135 -0.07 -4.41 -17.14
CA ALA A 135 0.17 -3.05 -17.59
C ALA A 135 1.65 -2.59 -17.49
N GLY A 136 2.53 -3.37 -16.83
CA GLY A 136 3.94 -3.02 -16.62
C GLY A 136 4.26 -2.44 -15.23
N GLY A 137 3.29 -2.44 -14.31
CA GLY A 137 3.55 -2.21 -12.88
C GLY A 137 4.27 -3.40 -12.23
N VAL A 138 4.74 -3.23 -11.00
CA VAL A 138 5.71 -4.15 -10.39
C VAL A 138 5.18 -4.97 -9.22
N GLY A 139 3.87 -4.90 -8.95
CA GLY A 139 3.20 -5.74 -7.96
C GLY A 139 2.18 -5.00 -7.12
N CYS A 140 2.05 -5.40 -5.86
CA CYS A 140 1.06 -4.87 -4.94
C CYS A 140 1.61 -4.73 -3.51
N ILE A 141 1.20 -3.67 -2.82
CA ILE A 141 1.39 -3.48 -1.38
C ILE A 141 -0.01 -3.55 -0.75
N SER A 142 -0.42 -4.74 -0.31
CA SER A 142 -1.77 -4.97 0.19
C SER A 142 -1.85 -5.17 1.71
N ALA A 143 -2.99 -4.76 2.27
CA ALA A 143 -3.39 -5.10 3.63
C ALA A 143 -3.54 -6.61 3.83
N THR A 144 -4.30 -7.29 2.96
CA THR A 144 -4.58 -8.75 3.06
C THR A 144 -3.35 -9.61 2.82
N ALA A 145 -2.21 -9.05 2.40
CA ALA A 145 -0.93 -9.75 2.41
C ALA A 145 -0.49 -10.19 3.83
N ASN A 146 -1.08 -9.62 4.89
CA ASN A 146 -0.87 -10.10 6.26
C ASN A 146 -1.55 -11.44 6.55
N VAL A 147 -2.58 -11.81 5.78
CA VAL A 147 -3.40 -13.02 6.01
C VAL A 147 -3.38 -13.99 4.84
N ASN A 148 -3.10 -13.50 3.63
CA ASN A 148 -3.06 -14.29 2.39
C ASN A 148 -1.75 -14.09 1.58
N PRO A 149 -0.56 -14.07 2.21
CA PRO A 149 0.69 -13.72 1.51
C PRO A 149 1.05 -14.72 0.40
N LYS A 150 0.88 -16.02 0.66
CA LYS A 150 1.28 -17.09 -0.27
C LYS A 150 0.51 -17.01 -1.58
N ALA A 151 -0.82 -16.91 -1.55
CA ALA A 151 -1.62 -16.86 -2.77
C ALA A 151 -1.34 -15.57 -3.57
N ILE A 152 -1.17 -14.44 -2.88
CA ILE A 152 -0.81 -13.16 -3.53
C ILE A 152 0.56 -13.28 -4.22
N ALA A 153 1.56 -13.85 -3.54
CA ALA A 153 2.89 -14.08 -4.11
C ALA A 153 2.87 -15.07 -5.28
N GLN A 154 2.02 -16.10 -5.21
CA GLN A 154 1.84 -17.07 -6.30
C GLN A 154 1.30 -16.40 -7.57
N LEU A 155 0.25 -15.56 -7.46
CA LEU A 155 -0.22 -14.80 -8.61
C LEU A 155 0.88 -13.88 -9.15
N ALA A 156 1.58 -13.15 -8.28
CA ALA A 156 2.66 -12.26 -8.72
C ALA A 156 3.79 -13.00 -9.44
N LYS A 157 4.08 -14.25 -9.07
CA LYS A 157 5.09 -15.09 -9.73
C LYS A 157 4.58 -15.71 -11.04
N ARG A 158 3.29 -16.04 -11.12
CA ARG A 158 2.67 -16.83 -12.19
C ARG A 158 1.70 -16.01 -13.05
N TRP A 159 1.82 -14.68 -13.05
CA TRP A 159 0.86 -13.80 -13.71
C TRP A 159 0.76 -13.96 -15.23
N GLN A 160 1.77 -14.59 -15.85
CA GLN A 160 1.82 -14.90 -17.29
C GLN A 160 1.31 -16.31 -17.60
N GLU A 161 1.03 -17.13 -16.58
CA GLU A 161 0.55 -18.49 -16.77
C GLU A 161 -0.96 -18.51 -17.10
N PRO A 162 -1.46 -19.57 -17.76
CA PRO A 162 -2.87 -19.64 -18.17
C PRO A 162 -3.89 -19.59 -17.02
N ASP A 163 -3.49 -19.92 -15.79
CA ASP A 163 -4.34 -19.91 -14.60
C ASP A 163 -4.32 -18.57 -13.83
N ALA A 164 -3.61 -17.55 -14.31
CA ALA A 164 -3.47 -16.27 -13.62
C ALA A 164 -4.81 -15.56 -13.33
N ASP A 165 -5.76 -15.59 -14.26
CA ASP A 165 -7.07 -14.96 -14.07
C ASP A 165 -7.89 -15.70 -12.97
N ALA A 166 -7.84 -17.03 -12.92
CA ALA A 166 -8.47 -17.82 -11.85
C ALA A 166 -7.83 -17.58 -10.47
N LEU A 167 -6.50 -17.43 -10.42
CA LEU A 167 -5.79 -17.03 -9.21
C LEU A 167 -6.23 -15.62 -8.76
N GLN A 168 -6.36 -14.67 -9.69
CA GLN A 168 -6.83 -13.31 -9.40
C GLN A 168 -8.28 -13.27 -8.88
N GLU A 169 -9.17 -14.11 -9.43
CA GLU A 169 -10.55 -14.25 -8.94
C GLU A 169 -10.57 -14.76 -7.50
N SER A 170 -9.75 -15.77 -7.20
CA SER A 170 -9.62 -16.34 -5.84
C SER A 170 -9.12 -15.29 -4.83
N LEU A 171 -8.12 -14.48 -5.20
CA LEU A 171 -7.67 -13.36 -4.35
C LEU A 171 -8.76 -12.30 -4.15
N SER A 172 -9.51 -11.98 -5.21
CA SER A 172 -10.61 -11.01 -5.16
C SER A 172 -11.72 -11.49 -4.24
N ALA A 173 -12.03 -12.79 -4.21
CA ALA A 173 -13.02 -13.37 -3.31
C ALA A 173 -12.61 -13.21 -1.83
N VAL A 174 -11.35 -13.53 -1.50
CA VAL A 174 -10.81 -13.29 -0.14
C VAL A 174 -10.89 -11.81 0.22
N ARG A 175 -10.49 -10.92 -0.70
CA ARG A 175 -10.54 -9.47 -0.47
C ARG A 175 -11.96 -8.98 -0.23
N ALA A 176 -12.93 -9.49 -0.99
CA ALA A 176 -14.34 -9.12 -0.86
C ALA A 176 -14.92 -9.50 0.51
N ILE A 177 -14.46 -10.60 1.12
CA ILE A 177 -14.85 -10.95 2.50
C ILE A 177 -14.30 -9.93 3.50
N PHE A 178 -13.01 -9.62 3.44
CA PHE A 178 -12.42 -8.63 4.36
C PHE A 178 -12.99 -7.21 4.17
N ALA A 179 -13.37 -6.84 2.94
CA ALA A 179 -13.94 -5.53 2.64
C ALA A 179 -15.33 -5.28 3.27
N GLN A 180 -16.01 -6.33 3.77
CA GLN A 180 -17.26 -6.20 4.53
C GLN A 180 -17.05 -5.67 5.96
N PHE A 181 -15.79 -5.58 6.41
CA PHE A 181 -15.42 -5.16 7.76
C PHE A 181 -14.39 -4.03 7.71
N PRO A 182 -14.22 -3.27 8.80
CA PRO A 182 -13.04 -2.43 8.97
C PRO A 182 -11.76 -3.25 8.78
N MET A 183 -10.97 -2.92 7.75
CA MET A 183 -9.85 -3.75 7.28
C MET A 183 -8.88 -4.16 8.40
N ILE A 184 -8.44 -3.21 9.24
CA ILE A 184 -7.49 -3.51 10.32
C ILE A 184 -8.10 -4.47 11.36
N PRO A 185 -9.24 -4.17 12.02
CA PRO A 185 -9.91 -5.12 12.90
C PRO A 185 -10.21 -6.47 12.25
N GLY A 186 -10.67 -6.50 10.99
CA GLY A 186 -10.98 -7.74 10.28
C GLY A 186 -9.77 -8.64 10.10
N MET A 187 -8.64 -8.11 9.61
CA MET A 187 -7.41 -8.90 9.48
C MET A 187 -6.91 -9.39 10.83
N LYS A 188 -6.93 -8.53 11.85
CA LYS A 188 -6.51 -8.90 13.20
C LYS A 188 -7.41 -9.99 13.82
N ALA A 189 -8.71 -9.96 13.55
CA ALA A 189 -9.64 -11.01 13.95
C ALA A 189 -9.37 -12.35 13.24
N ALA A 190 -9.05 -12.32 11.94
CA ALA A 190 -8.63 -13.52 11.24
C ALA A 190 -7.33 -14.09 11.85
N VAL A 191 -6.30 -13.25 12.07
CA VAL A 191 -5.06 -13.68 12.73
C VAL A 191 -5.35 -14.30 14.10
N ALA A 192 -6.17 -13.66 14.92
CA ALA A 192 -6.54 -14.18 16.24
C ALA A 192 -7.21 -15.56 16.16
N HIS A 193 -8.12 -15.74 15.20
CA HIS A 193 -8.81 -17.01 14.99
C HIS A 193 -7.86 -18.13 14.54
N TYR A 194 -7.05 -17.90 13.49
CA TYR A 194 -6.19 -18.92 12.91
C TYR A 194 -4.95 -19.23 13.75
N SER A 195 -4.48 -18.28 14.58
CA SER A 195 -3.36 -18.52 15.52
C SER A 195 -3.79 -19.04 16.88
N GLY A 196 -5.08 -18.89 17.25
CA GLY A 196 -5.58 -19.16 18.60
C GLY A 196 -5.20 -18.09 19.63
N ASP A 197 -4.57 -16.99 19.23
CA ASP A 197 -4.13 -15.92 20.12
C ASP A 197 -5.07 -14.71 20.06
N SER A 198 -5.89 -14.56 21.10
CA SER A 198 -6.84 -13.45 21.23
C SER A 198 -6.20 -12.07 21.38
N ASP A 199 -4.91 -11.97 21.74
CA ASP A 199 -4.25 -10.66 21.86
C ASP A 199 -4.19 -9.89 20.54
N TRP A 200 -4.24 -10.61 19.41
CA TRP A 200 -4.37 -10.00 18.10
C TRP A 200 -5.65 -9.16 17.96
N LEU A 201 -6.73 -9.46 18.67
CA LEU A 201 -7.97 -8.68 18.62
C LEU A 201 -7.79 -7.22 19.07
N ARG A 202 -6.75 -6.92 19.84
CA ARG A 202 -6.49 -5.58 20.39
C ARG A 202 -6.20 -4.57 19.29
N VAL A 203 -6.96 -3.49 19.21
CA VAL A 203 -6.65 -2.34 18.34
C VAL A 203 -6.45 -1.07 19.17
N ARG A 204 -5.75 -0.08 18.61
CA ARG A 204 -5.57 1.22 19.28
C ARG A 204 -6.75 2.14 18.95
N PRO A 205 -7.30 2.89 19.92
CA PRO A 205 -8.26 3.94 19.63
C PRO A 205 -7.73 4.93 18.58
N PRO A 206 -8.60 5.48 17.70
CA PRO A 206 -10.05 5.36 17.70
C PRO A 206 -10.60 4.09 17.03
N LEU A 207 -9.75 3.12 16.65
CA LEU A 207 -10.25 1.84 16.13
C LEU A 207 -10.93 1.03 17.24
N GLN A 208 -11.95 0.27 16.86
CA GLN A 208 -12.63 -0.70 17.71
C GLN A 208 -12.43 -2.10 17.14
N SER A 209 -12.31 -3.09 18.03
CA SER A 209 -12.29 -4.50 17.65
C SER A 209 -13.63 -4.90 17.06
N LEU A 210 -13.65 -5.93 16.20
CA LEU A 210 -14.91 -6.50 15.72
C LEU A 210 -15.71 -7.10 16.88
N THR A 211 -17.04 -7.00 16.82
CA THR A 211 -17.92 -7.68 17.77
C THR A 211 -17.83 -9.21 17.61
N ALA A 212 -18.31 -9.97 18.58
CA ALA A 212 -18.32 -11.43 18.49
C ALA A 212 -19.11 -11.93 17.26
N GLU A 213 -20.23 -11.29 16.95
CA GLU A 213 -21.06 -11.61 15.78
C GLU A 213 -20.31 -11.31 14.47
N GLN A 214 -19.59 -10.19 14.40
CA GLN A 214 -18.77 -9.83 13.24
C GLN A 214 -17.59 -10.80 13.05
N GLN A 215 -16.94 -11.21 14.14
CA GLN A 215 -15.87 -12.22 14.10
C GLN A 215 -16.40 -13.57 13.62
N ALA A 216 -17.52 -14.05 14.17
CA ALA A 216 -18.16 -15.28 13.74
C ALA A 216 -18.57 -15.24 12.26
N LYS A 217 -19.12 -14.10 11.79
CA LYS A 217 -19.44 -13.89 10.38
C LYS A 217 -18.20 -13.95 9.49
N LEU A 218 -17.12 -13.25 9.87
CA LEU A 218 -15.86 -13.25 9.11
C LEU A 218 -15.31 -14.66 8.96
N VAL A 219 -15.20 -15.41 10.06
CA VAL A 219 -14.72 -16.79 10.06
C VAL A 219 -15.63 -17.69 9.22
N GLY A 220 -16.95 -17.57 9.39
CA GLY A 220 -17.93 -18.34 8.62
C GLY A 220 -17.83 -18.07 7.12
N ASP A 221 -17.66 -16.82 6.70
CA ASP A 221 -17.51 -16.46 5.29
C ASP A 221 -16.17 -16.94 4.70
N LEU A 222 -15.08 -16.85 5.45
CA LEU A 222 -13.79 -17.43 5.07
C LEU A 222 -13.88 -18.96 4.93
N GLY A 223 -14.61 -19.64 5.82
CA GLY A 223 -14.85 -21.07 5.76
C GLY A 223 -15.60 -21.52 4.51
N LYS A 224 -16.56 -20.73 4.01
CA LYS A 224 -17.31 -21.03 2.77
C LYS A 224 -16.43 -21.10 1.53
N ILE A 225 -15.29 -20.41 1.54
CA ILE A 225 -14.31 -20.44 0.43
C ILE A 225 -13.09 -21.30 0.74
N ASN A 226 -13.15 -22.12 1.80
CA ASN A 226 -12.06 -22.96 2.27
C ASN A 226 -10.75 -22.18 2.50
N PHE A 227 -10.85 -20.93 2.93
CA PHE A 227 -9.68 -20.10 3.18
C PHE A 227 -8.81 -20.73 4.26
N GLN A 228 -7.49 -20.69 4.04
CA GLN A 228 -6.47 -21.12 4.98
C GLN A 228 -5.46 -20.00 5.16
N MET A 229 -5.04 -19.75 6.40
CA MET A 229 -3.98 -18.81 6.70
C MET A 229 -2.67 -19.56 6.90
N GLU A 230 -2.09 -20.02 5.80
CA GLU A 230 -0.84 -20.79 5.83
C GLU A 230 0.35 -19.96 6.34
N GLY A 231 1.19 -20.57 7.17
CA GLY A 231 2.43 -19.95 7.65
C GLY A 231 2.26 -19.02 8.85
N LEU A 232 1.10 -19.08 9.52
CA LEU A 232 0.96 -18.67 10.92
C LEU A 232 1.67 -19.65 11.87
#